data_AF-A0A6B3M8L3-F1
#
_entry.id   AF-A0A6B3M8L3-F1
#
_cell.length_a   1.000
_cell.length_b   1.000
_cell.length_c   1.000
_cell.angle_alpha   90.00
_cell.angle_beta   90.00
_cell.angle_gamma   90.00
#
_symmetry.space_group_name_H-M   'P 1'
#
loop_
_entity.id
_entity.type
_entity.pdbx_description
1 polymer ?
#
loop_
_entity_poly.entity_id
_entity_poly.type
_entity_poly.pdbx_seq_one_letter_code
_entity_poly.pdbx_strand_id
1 'polypeptide(L)'
;MNKIIIFLGPSLPITEAREILDAVYLPPAKQSDLISAVTTYKPDIIGLIDGVFLSYPSVWHKEILYALQQEIAVYGASSMGALRAAETSDFGMVGVGEIYRMYASGELIDDDEVALIHGQEDTKYRPLSEPMVNVRATFRRAQAEGMISNNLSEQLTAIAKSIYFPERTFSVIFRQATAAGLLGDNLVAIETFVKEKYVDIKRQDAILLLETIKDLPKPLPKVTPNFDLKRNQFFATLYHRDRTVKRNNTNVPLGDIAGYATLHLPDFEQINLHACNRALVQILADFLGVKATEVEVDKQSQHFRYQHNLTEEEAFADWLVQNDLTLEEFKQLMSEIARSHQLQKWLMTKKSYEQNTKILLDELRLENRYQECADAAASREKIIQKNYPNFSEENNDDLTILQLAIEHQQSTGCRVSLRDDWLKEAGFLSPELLKLELLRSHLARKVIQNQENNSALEN
;
A
#
# COMPACT_ATOMS: atom_id res chain seq x y z
N MET A 1 -4.81 -5.23 -24.32
CA MET A 1 -3.90 -4.09 -24.58
C MET A 1 -3.04 -3.94 -23.34
N ASN A 2 -1.77 -3.62 -23.50
CA ASN A 2 -0.90 -3.38 -22.35
C ASN A 2 -1.38 -2.12 -21.61
N LYS A 3 -1.37 -2.16 -20.28
CA LYS A 3 -1.74 -1.04 -19.44
C LYS A 3 -0.52 -0.17 -19.18
N ILE A 4 -0.53 1.03 -19.76
CA ILE A 4 0.61 1.96 -19.75
C ILE A 4 0.27 3.16 -18.88
N ILE A 5 1.19 3.51 -17.98
CA ILE A 5 1.11 4.68 -17.11
C ILE A 5 2.25 5.63 -17.45
N ILE A 6 1.97 6.91 -17.70
CA ILE A 6 2.97 7.95 -17.96
C ILE A 6 2.85 9.05 -16.91
N PHE A 7 3.93 9.39 -16.22
CA PHE A 7 4.02 10.57 -15.34
C PHE A 7 4.56 11.76 -16.12
N LEU A 8 3.73 12.77 -16.36
CA LEU A 8 4.02 13.89 -17.26
C LEU A 8 3.51 15.22 -16.68
N GLY A 9 4.28 16.30 -16.88
CA GLY A 9 3.82 17.67 -16.67
C GLY A 9 4.52 18.66 -17.58
N PRO A 10 5.47 19.47 -17.10
CA PRO A 10 6.00 20.62 -17.84
C PRO A 10 6.80 20.24 -19.10
N SER A 11 7.28 18.99 -19.23
CA SER A 11 8.17 18.63 -20.34
C SER A 11 7.43 18.45 -21.68
N LEU A 12 6.13 18.15 -21.67
CA LEU A 12 5.31 18.05 -22.89
C LEU A 12 3.83 18.23 -22.54
N PRO A 13 3.06 19.06 -23.28
CA PRO A 13 1.62 19.16 -23.06
C PRO A 13 0.90 17.83 -23.23
N ILE A 14 0.02 17.48 -22.28
CA ILE A 14 -0.75 16.23 -22.30
C ILE A 14 -1.57 16.03 -23.59
N THR A 15 -2.01 17.12 -24.23
CA THR A 15 -2.74 17.07 -25.50
C THR A 15 -1.87 16.51 -26.62
N GLU A 16 -0.61 16.94 -26.70
CA GLU A 16 0.35 16.44 -27.70
C GLU A 16 0.79 15.02 -27.36
N ALA A 17 1.02 14.71 -26.08
CA ALA A 17 1.40 13.37 -25.65
C ALA A 17 0.37 12.30 -26.05
N ARG A 18 -0.93 12.61 -25.91
CA ARG A 18 -2.04 11.72 -26.28
C ARG A 18 -2.13 11.46 -27.79
N GLU A 19 -1.62 12.35 -28.62
CA GLU A 19 -1.54 12.11 -30.08
C GLU A 19 -0.46 11.08 -30.42
N ILE A 20 0.57 10.96 -29.57
CA ILE A 20 1.68 10.03 -29.76
C ILE A 20 1.32 8.64 -29.22
N LEU A 21 0.88 8.57 -27.96
CA LEU A 21 0.67 7.32 -27.22
C LEU A 21 -0.64 7.35 -26.43
N ASP A 22 -1.49 6.33 -26.65
CA ASP A 22 -2.68 6.07 -25.83
C ASP A 22 -2.26 5.39 -24.52
N ALA A 23 -2.33 6.14 -23.42
CA ALA A 23 -1.90 5.72 -22.10
C ALA A 23 -2.67 6.47 -21.00
N VAL A 24 -2.58 5.97 -19.77
CA VAL A 24 -3.07 6.69 -18.59
C VAL A 24 -1.99 7.68 -18.16
N TYR A 25 -2.25 8.96 -18.37
CA TYR A 25 -1.36 10.05 -17.96
C TYR A 25 -1.69 10.50 -16.54
N LEU A 26 -0.66 10.50 -15.69
CA LEU A 26 -0.68 11.00 -14.32
C LEU A 26 0.14 12.29 -14.22
N PRO A 27 -0.11 13.15 -13.20
CA PRO A 27 0.71 14.33 -12.90
C PRO A 27 2.21 14.03 -12.78
N PRO A 28 3.09 15.05 -12.72
CA PRO A 28 4.49 14.84 -12.33
C PRO A 28 4.59 14.05 -11.03
N ALA A 29 5.42 13.01 -11.05
CA ALA A 29 5.50 12.07 -9.94
C ALA A 29 6.10 12.72 -8.69
N LYS A 30 5.45 12.53 -7.54
CA LYS A 30 6.03 12.77 -6.21
C LYS A 30 6.31 11.44 -5.50
N GLN A 31 6.98 11.53 -4.36
CA GLN A 31 7.22 10.38 -3.49
C GLN A 31 5.93 9.60 -3.23
N SER A 32 6.04 8.27 -3.28
CA SER A 32 4.97 7.26 -3.15
C SER A 32 4.04 7.10 -4.36
N ASP A 33 4.08 7.99 -5.36
CA ASP A 33 3.18 7.91 -6.50
C ASP A 33 3.46 6.68 -7.39
N LEU A 34 4.73 6.28 -7.54
CA LEU A 34 5.06 5.08 -8.32
C LEU A 34 4.49 3.84 -7.65
N ILE A 35 4.67 3.71 -6.33
CA ILE A 35 4.08 2.60 -5.55
C ILE A 35 2.55 2.61 -5.68
N SER A 36 1.93 3.79 -5.53
CA SER A 36 0.49 3.97 -5.66
C SER A 36 -0.01 3.56 -7.05
N ALA A 37 0.74 3.89 -8.10
CA ALA A 37 0.38 3.54 -9.47
C ALA A 37 0.49 2.03 -9.71
N VAL A 38 1.53 1.38 -9.18
CA VAL A 38 1.71 -0.08 -9.25
C VAL A 38 0.53 -0.80 -8.60
N THR A 39 0.14 -0.41 -7.39
CA THR A 39 -0.94 -1.10 -6.65
C THR A 39 -2.33 -0.80 -7.22
N THR A 40 -2.57 0.43 -7.67
CA THR A 40 -3.88 0.87 -8.19
C THR A 40 -4.13 0.42 -9.62
N TYR A 41 -3.15 0.63 -10.50
CA TYR A 41 -3.32 0.38 -11.92
C TYR A 41 -2.83 -0.99 -12.34
N LYS A 42 -1.89 -1.63 -11.63
CA LYS A 42 -1.25 -2.88 -12.09
C LYS A 42 -0.77 -2.76 -13.55
N PRO A 43 0.05 -1.75 -13.88
CA PRO A 43 0.46 -1.51 -15.26
C PRO A 43 1.49 -2.55 -15.72
N ASP A 44 1.57 -2.76 -17.03
CA ASP A 44 2.66 -3.51 -17.65
C ASP A 44 3.89 -2.61 -17.88
N ILE A 45 3.65 -1.31 -18.09
CA ILE A 45 4.68 -0.30 -18.39
C ILE A 45 4.44 0.97 -17.59
N ILE A 46 5.51 1.51 -17.00
CA ILE A 46 5.55 2.86 -16.42
C ILE A 46 6.59 3.69 -17.18
N GLY A 47 6.17 4.83 -17.73
CA GLY A 47 7.06 5.89 -18.22
C GLY A 47 7.13 7.03 -17.21
N LEU A 48 8.32 7.30 -16.69
CA LEU A 48 8.59 8.44 -15.83
C LEU A 48 9.24 9.54 -16.67
N ILE A 49 8.52 10.63 -16.92
CA ILE A 49 9.08 11.82 -17.58
C ILE A 49 9.36 12.84 -16.48
N ASP A 50 8.29 13.38 -15.88
CA ASP A 50 8.37 14.48 -14.92
C ASP A 50 8.18 14.04 -13.47
N GLY A 51 8.87 14.74 -12.57
CA GLY A 51 8.70 14.63 -11.13
C GLY A 51 8.66 16.01 -10.48
N VAL A 52 8.13 16.08 -9.27
CA VAL A 52 8.04 17.34 -8.51
C VAL A 52 9.32 17.60 -7.73
N PHE A 53 9.74 18.88 -7.72
CA PHE A 53 10.83 19.41 -6.90
C PHE A 53 10.28 20.37 -5.83
N LEU A 54 11.03 20.51 -4.72
CA LEU A 54 10.78 21.42 -3.58
C LEU A 54 9.48 21.19 -2.81
N SER A 55 8.33 21.40 -3.44
CA SER A 55 7.01 21.42 -2.80
C SER A 55 6.60 20.06 -2.23
N TYR A 56 7.15 18.99 -2.81
CA TYR A 56 6.97 17.61 -2.36
C TYR A 56 8.29 16.85 -2.47
N PRO A 57 8.53 15.84 -1.62
CA PRO A 57 9.64 14.94 -1.80
C PRO A 57 9.56 14.25 -3.17
N SER A 58 10.68 14.18 -3.87
CA SER A 58 10.77 13.55 -5.18
C SER A 58 10.68 12.02 -5.07
N VAL A 59 10.27 11.37 -6.16
CA VAL A 59 10.26 9.91 -6.29
C VAL A 59 11.60 9.33 -5.87
N TRP A 60 11.59 8.28 -5.06
CA TRP A 60 12.80 7.58 -4.66
C TRP A 60 13.15 6.44 -5.61
N HIS A 61 14.44 6.18 -5.80
CA HIS A 61 14.94 5.02 -6.54
C HIS A 61 14.32 3.69 -6.06
N LYS A 62 14.02 3.55 -4.75
CA LYS A 62 13.37 2.35 -4.21
C LYS A 62 11.96 2.10 -4.73
N GLU A 63 11.23 3.14 -5.13
CA GLU A 63 9.89 2.98 -5.72
C GLU A 63 10.00 2.35 -7.12
N ILE A 64 11.04 2.73 -7.87
CA ILE A 64 11.36 2.14 -9.18
C ILE A 64 11.79 0.70 -9.02
N LEU A 65 12.70 0.42 -8.06
CA LEU A 65 13.10 -0.95 -7.76
C LEU A 65 11.90 -1.82 -7.35
N TYR A 66 10.94 -1.26 -6.62
CA TYR A 66 9.70 -1.97 -6.31
C TYR A 66 8.89 -2.29 -7.57
N ALA A 67 8.69 -1.33 -8.47
CA ALA A 67 7.99 -1.56 -9.73
C ALA A 67 8.68 -2.67 -10.57
N LEU A 68 10.01 -2.61 -10.70
CA LEU A 68 10.80 -3.64 -11.39
C LEU A 68 10.69 -5.02 -10.71
N GLN A 69 10.65 -5.07 -9.37
CA GLN A 69 10.41 -6.31 -8.62
C GLN A 69 9.01 -6.90 -8.89
N GLN A 70 8.03 -6.06 -9.24
CA GLN A 70 6.69 -6.49 -9.66
C GLN A 70 6.63 -6.85 -11.17
N GLU A 71 7.79 -7.03 -11.82
CA GLU A 71 7.92 -7.38 -13.25
C GLU A 71 7.36 -6.31 -14.22
N ILE A 72 7.29 -5.05 -13.77
CA ILE A 72 6.80 -3.92 -14.56
C ILE A 72 7.96 -3.29 -15.31
N ALA A 73 7.80 -3.02 -16.61
CA ALA A 73 8.82 -2.34 -17.39
C ALA A 73 8.81 -0.84 -17.10
N VAL A 74 9.93 -0.31 -16.61
CA VAL A 74 10.06 1.11 -16.23
C VAL A 74 11.00 1.82 -17.19
N TYR A 75 10.51 2.89 -17.82
CA TYR A 75 11.26 3.76 -18.73
C TYR A 75 11.39 5.16 -18.12
N GLY A 76 12.52 5.83 -18.33
CA GLY A 76 12.73 7.20 -17.86
C GLY A 76 13.41 8.09 -18.87
N ALA A 77 12.97 9.35 -18.97
CA ALA A 77 13.54 10.34 -19.89
C ALA A 77 13.35 11.78 -19.39
N SER A 78 13.96 12.72 -20.10
CA SER A 78 13.69 14.17 -20.08
C SER A 78 14.00 14.92 -18.78
N SER A 79 13.38 14.56 -17.67
CA SER A 79 13.39 15.35 -16.44
C SER A 79 13.85 14.46 -15.29
N MET A 80 13.12 14.44 -14.17
CA MET A 80 13.34 13.51 -13.05
C MET A 80 13.48 12.04 -13.53
N GLY A 81 12.75 11.67 -14.59
CA GLY A 81 12.84 10.34 -15.19
C GLY A 81 14.21 9.97 -15.72
N ALA A 82 14.89 10.89 -16.40
CA ALA A 82 16.25 10.67 -16.93
C ALA A 82 17.26 10.47 -15.79
N LEU A 83 17.19 11.32 -14.75
CA LEU A 83 18.03 11.21 -13.55
C LEU A 83 17.84 9.85 -12.88
N ARG A 84 16.59 9.47 -12.61
CA ARG A 84 16.27 8.19 -11.97
C ARG A 84 16.65 6.98 -12.83
N ALA A 85 16.52 7.08 -14.15
CA ALA A 85 16.99 6.04 -15.06
C ALA A 85 18.51 5.88 -14.99
N ALA A 86 19.28 6.97 -14.94
CA ALA A 86 20.73 6.89 -14.79
C ALA A 86 21.12 6.16 -13.49
N GLU A 87 20.47 6.49 -12.37
CA GLU A 87 20.72 5.86 -11.07
C GLU A 87 20.26 4.39 -10.96
N THR A 88 19.27 3.98 -11.75
CA THR A 88 18.63 2.65 -11.60
C THR A 88 18.74 1.74 -12.83
N SER A 89 19.52 2.16 -13.83
CA SER A 89 19.76 1.40 -15.07
C SER A 89 20.34 0.01 -14.81
N ASP A 90 21.31 -0.11 -13.88
CA ASP A 90 21.91 -1.39 -13.46
C ASP A 90 20.90 -2.39 -12.87
N PHE A 91 19.75 -1.89 -12.39
CA PHE A 91 18.66 -2.71 -11.84
C PHE A 91 17.56 -3.01 -12.87
N GLY A 92 17.63 -2.44 -14.07
CA GLY A 92 16.71 -2.74 -15.17
C GLY A 92 15.77 -1.61 -15.60
N MET A 93 15.85 -0.41 -15.02
CA MET A 93 15.13 0.74 -15.57
C MET A 93 15.77 1.15 -16.90
N VAL A 94 14.95 1.40 -17.92
CA VAL A 94 15.45 1.78 -19.26
C VAL A 94 15.45 3.29 -19.41
N GLY A 95 16.63 3.88 -19.53
CA GLY A 95 16.78 5.30 -19.86
C GLY A 95 16.63 5.58 -21.35
N VAL A 96 15.95 6.68 -21.68
CA VAL A 96 15.68 7.12 -23.05
C VAL A 96 16.06 8.59 -23.21
N GLY A 97 16.71 8.91 -24.32
CA GLY A 97 16.98 10.29 -24.73
C GLY A 97 18.33 10.85 -24.31
N GLU A 98 18.53 12.09 -24.71
CA GLU A 98 19.76 12.87 -24.60
C GLU A 98 20.11 13.15 -23.13
N ILE A 99 19.12 13.53 -22.33
CA ILE A 99 19.31 13.91 -20.92
C ILE A 99 19.69 12.69 -20.09
N TYR A 100 19.06 11.54 -20.33
CA TYR A 100 19.49 10.29 -19.73
C TYR A 100 20.93 9.97 -20.09
N ARG A 101 21.31 10.07 -21.37
CA ARG A 101 22.68 9.78 -21.82
C ARG A 101 23.69 10.68 -21.10
N MET A 102 23.39 11.98 -20.96
CA MET A 102 24.29 12.91 -20.29
C MET A 102 24.44 12.63 -18.79
N TYR A 103 23.38 12.19 -18.09
CA TYR A 103 23.51 11.74 -16.70
C TYR A 103 24.27 10.40 -16.61
N ALA A 104 23.97 9.43 -17.47
CA ALA A 104 24.62 8.13 -17.47
C ALA A 104 26.11 8.21 -17.80
N SER A 105 26.54 9.18 -18.63
CA SER A 105 27.95 9.45 -18.92
C SER A 105 28.65 10.30 -17.87
N GLY A 106 27.91 10.93 -16.96
CA GLY A 106 28.42 11.91 -15.99
C GLY A 106 28.70 13.29 -16.58
N GLU A 107 28.22 13.61 -17.79
CA GLU A 107 28.24 14.99 -18.31
C GLU A 107 27.36 15.92 -17.46
N LEU A 108 26.21 15.42 -17.00
CA LEU A 108 25.37 16.08 -16.00
C LEU A 108 25.48 15.31 -14.67
N ILE A 109 25.59 16.07 -13.57
CA ILE A 109 25.71 15.51 -12.21
C ILE A 109 24.71 16.20 -11.26
N ASP A 110 24.42 17.48 -11.48
CA ASP A 110 23.55 18.26 -10.60
C ASP A 110 22.06 18.06 -10.93
N ASP A 111 21.23 18.02 -9.90
CA ASP A 111 19.77 17.89 -10.01
C ASP A 111 19.11 19.13 -10.66
N ASP A 112 19.72 20.31 -10.50
CA ASP A 112 19.19 21.56 -11.06
C ASP A 112 19.31 21.63 -12.60
N GLU A 113 19.97 20.65 -13.22
CA GLU A 113 20.08 20.58 -14.67
C GLU A 113 18.73 20.33 -15.34
N VAL A 114 17.87 19.56 -14.68
CA VAL A 114 16.49 19.26 -15.13
C VAL A 114 15.41 19.97 -14.32
N ALA A 115 15.74 20.53 -13.15
CA ALA A 115 14.79 21.19 -12.27
C ALA A 115 14.28 22.52 -12.86
N LEU A 116 12.98 22.77 -12.70
CA LEU A 116 12.31 24.04 -13.01
C LEU A 116 11.11 24.20 -12.09
N ILE A 117 10.64 25.44 -11.92
CA ILE A 117 9.33 25.72 -11.30
C ILE A 117 8.27 25.71 -12.38
N HIS A 118 7.11 25.13 -12.07
CA HIS A 118 5.95 25.13 -12.95
C HIS A 118 4.67 25.50 -12.18
N GLY A 119 3.64 25.91 -12.92
CA GLY A 119 2.28 26.08 -12.39
C GLY A 119 1.65 24.76 -11.93
N GLN A 120 0.48 24.83 -11.28
CA GLN A 120 -0.26 23.63 -10.87
C GLN A 120 -1.04 23.03 -12.05
N GLU A 121 -1.87 22.02 -11.76
CA GLU A 121 -2.69 21.32 -12.77
C GLU A 121 -3.64 22.26 -13.55
N ASP A 122 -4.19 23.27 -12.86
CA ASP A 122 -5.09 24.29 -13.43
C ASP A 122 -4.46 25.11 -14.57
N THR A 123 -3.16 25.31 -14.49
CA THR A 123 -2.31 26.00 -15.45
C THR A 123 -1.54 25.03 -16.34
N LYS A 124 -1.95 23.75 -16.34
CA LYS A 124 -1.38 22.66 -17.14
C LYS A 124 0.13 22.51 -16.96
N TYR A 125 0.62 22.72 -15.73
CA TYR A 125 2.04 22.63 -15.39
C TYR A 125 2.94 23.53 -16.25
N ARG A 126 2.45 24.71 -16.65
CA ARG A 126 3.24 25.66 -17.45
C ARG A 126 4.58 25.98 -16.76
N PRO A 127 5.73 25.86 -17.44
CA PRO A 127 7.02 26.22 -16.86
C PRO A 127 7.09 27.72 -16.57
N LEU A 128 7.67 28.06 -15.41
CA LEU A 128 7.87 29.43 -14.91
C LEU A 128 9.37 29.79 -14.82
N SER A 129 10.25 28.79 -14.91
CA SER A 129 11.69 28.95 -15.03
C SER A 129 12.28 27.97 -16.05
N GLU A 130 13.54 28.18 -16.42
CA GLU A 130 14.26 27.42 -17.42
C GLU A 130 15.12 26.32 -16.76
N PRO A 131 15.05 25.07 -17.25
CA PRO A 131 15.99 24.03 -16.84
C PRO A 131 17.37 24.30 -17.44
N MET A 132 18.44 24.07 -16.68
CA MET A 132 19.80 24.42 -17.14
C MET A 132 20.17 23.69 -18.43
N VAL A 133 19.70 22.46 -18.62
CA VAL A 133 19.99 21.65 -19.82
C VAL A 133 19.50 22.32 -21.10
N ASN A 134 18.30 22.93 -21.10
CA ASN A 134 17.78 23.65 -22.27
C ASN A 134 18.54 24.98 -22.48
N VAL A 135 18.95 25.64 -21.40
CA VAL A 135 19.78 26.86 -21.49
C VAL A 135 21.12 26.55 -22.17
N ARG A 136 21.82 25.51 -21.71
CA ARG A 136 23.10 25.03 -22.30
C ARG A 136 22.91 24.67 -23.77
N ALA A 137 21.88 23.91 -24.09
CA ALA A 137 21.58 23.49 -25.45
C ALA A 137 21.34 24.67 -26.38
N THR A 138 20.60 25.67 -25.90
CA THR A 138 20.29 26.88 -26.66
C THR A 138 21.54 27.71 -26.92
N PHE A 139 22.42 27.89 -25.92
CA PHE A 139 23.69 28.61 -26.10
C PHE A 139 24.69 27.85 -26.98
N ARG A 140 24.79 26.52 -26.85
CA ARG A 140 25.59 25.68 -27.74
C ARG A 140 25.13 25.80 -29.19
N ARG A 141 23.82 25.84 -29.44
CA ARG A 141 23.27 26.05 -30.78
C ARG A 141 23.61 27.43 -31.33
N ALA A 142 23.45 28.48 -30.53
CA ALA A 142 23.79 29.85 -30.93
C ALA A 142 25.29 29.97 -31.28
N GLN A 143 26.16 29.32 -30.51
CA GLN A 143 27.58 29.24 -30.80
C GLN A 143 27.87 28.49 -32.11
N ALA A 144 27.24 27.33 -32.33
CA ALA A 144 27.41 26.53 -33.55
C ALA A 144 26.95 27.29 -34.81
N GLU A 145 25.92 28.13 -34.68
CA GLU A 145 25.43 29.01 -35.76
C GLU A 145 26.23 30.33 -35.88
N GLY A 146 27.28 30.53 -35.08
CA GLY A 146 28.17 31.69 -35.15
C GLY A 146 27.58 32.98 -34.58
N MET A 147 26.47 32.92 -33.84
CA MET A 147 25.81 34.08 -33.25
C MET A 147 26.55 34.64 -32.04
N ILE A 148 27.23 33.77 -31.29
CA ILE A 148 28.06 34.13 -30.14
C ILE A 148 29.40 33.39 -30.17
N SER A 149 30.44 33.98 -29.58
CA SER A 149 31.73 33.32 -29.43
C SER A 149 31.68 32.24 -28.34
N ASN A 150 32.64 31.29 -28.38
CA ASN A 150 32.80 30.29 -27.32
C ASN A 150 32.92 30.93 -25.93
N ASN A 151 33.74 31.98 -25.81
CA ASN A 151 33.92 32.70 -24.54
C ASN A 151 32.61 33.32 -24.03
N LEU A 152 31.80 33.92 -24.91
CA LEU A 152 30.51 34.49 -24.50
C LEU A 152 29.51 33.40 -24.09
N SER A 153 29.49 32.27 -24.80
CA SER A 153 28.67 31.10 -24.47
C SER A 153 29.01 30.53 -23.08
N GLU A 154 30.31 30.39 -22.77
CA GLU A 154 30.79 29.94 -21.46
C GLU A 154 30.42 30.92 -20.33
N GLN A 155 30.59 32.23 -20.55
CA GLN A 155 30.23 33.26 -19.58
C GLN A 155 28.72 33.30 -19.29
N LEU A 156 27.89 33.25 -20.32
CA LEU A 156 26.42 33.20 -20.17
C LEU A 156 25.97 31.92 -19.46
N THR A 157 26.59 30.80 -19.79
CA THR A 157 26.33 29.51 -19.12
C THR A 157 26.70 29.57 -17.63
N ALA A 158 27.85 30.16 -17.29
CA ALA A 158 28.26 30.32 -15.90
C ALA A 158 27.27 31.21 -15.10
N ILE A 159 26.80 32.31 -15.69
CA ILE A 159 25.79 33.20 -15.10
C ILE A 159 24.46 32.46 -14.91
N ALA A 160 24.01 31.73 -15.93
CA ALA A 160 22.78 30.93 -15.82
C ALA A 160 22.87 29.87 -14.71
N LYS A 161 24.02 29.23 -14.58
CA LYS A 161 24.27 28.22 -13.54
C LYS A 161 24.33 28.83 -12.13
N SER A 162 24.81 30.07 -11.98
CA SER A 162 24.83 30.75 -10.67
C SER A 162 23.46 31.22 -10.20
N ILE A 163 22.46 31.29 -11.09
CA ILE A 163 21.09 31.64 -10.73
C ILE A 163 20.39 30.42 -10.15
N TYR A 164 19.80 30.58 -8.96
CA TYR A 164 18.96 29.56 -8.34
C TYR A 164 17.81 29.19 -9.28
N PHE A 165 17.62 27.90 -9.55
CA PHE A 165 16.75 27.42 -10.63
C PHE A 165 15.29 27.96 -10.62
N PRO A 166 14.65 28.29 -9.48
CA PRO A 166 13.34 28.93 -9.47
C PRO A 166 13.29 30.32 -10.10
N GLU A 167 14.42 31.03 -10.09
CA GLU A 167 14.56 32.38 -10.62
C GLU A 167 15.18 32.39 -12.03
N ARG A 168 15.64 31.23 -12.52
CA ARG A 168 16.36 31.10 -13.78
C ARG A 168 15.41 31.32 -14.95
N THR A 169 15.43 32.52 -15.51
CA THR A 169 14.76 32.86 -16.77
C THR A 169 15.76 33.55 -17.68
N PHE A 170 15.59 33.47 -19.01
CA PHE A 170 16.46 34.20 -19.93
C PHE A 170 16.52 35.71 -19.63
N SER A 171 15.39 36.32 -19.23
CA SER A 171 15.35 37.73 -18.81
C SER A 171 16.28 38.02 -17.63
N VAL A 172 16.32 37.14 -16.61
CA VAL A 172 17.22 37.28 -15.47
C VAL A 172 18.67 37.00 -15.87
N ILE A 173 18.92 35.98 -16.69
CA ILE A 173 20.26 35.64 -17.20
C ILE A 173 20.87 36.85 -17.93
N PHE A 174 20.15 37.46 -18.87
CA PHE A 174 20.68 38.59 -19.65
C PHE A 174 20.81 39.88 -18.82
N ARG A 175 19.93 40.09 -17.85
CA ARG A 175 20.09 41.19 -16.88
C ARG A 175 21.37 41.04 -16.07
N GLN A 176 21.67 39.84 -15.58
CA GLN A 176 22.91 39.58 -14.85
C GLN A 176 24.14 39.65 -15.75
N ALA A 177 24.06 39.18 -16.99
CA ALA A 177 25.10 39.34 -18.00
C ALA A 177 25.45 40.82 -18.24
N THR A 178 24.43 41.65 -18.40
CA THR A 178 24.57 43.10 -18.54
C THR A 178 25.26 43.72 -17.31
N ALA A 179 24.83 43.34 -16.10
CA ALA A 179 25.42 43.82 -14.85
C ALA A 179 26.88 43.36 -14.67
N ALA A 180 27.26 42.21 -15.23
CA ALA A 180 28.63 41.69 -15.26
C ALA A 180 29.51 42.35 -16.34
N GLY A 181 28.99 43.33 -17.07
CA GLY A 181 29.74 44.06 -18.11
C GLY A 181 29.78 43.37 -19.47
N LEU A 182 29.00 42.30 -19.68
CA LEU A 182 28.78 41.74 -21.02
C LEU A 182 27.84 42.70 -21.75
N LEU A 183 28.36 43.47 -22.70
CA LEU A 183 27.63 44.46 -23.48
C LEU A 183 27.97 44.33 -24.96
N GLY A 184 27.04 44.74 -25.83
CA GLY A 184 27.25 44.84 -27.28
C GLY A 184 26.24 44.06 -28.12
N ASP A 185 26.38 44.17 -29.44
CA ASP A 185 25.43 43.62 -30.44
C ASP A 185 25.22 42.11 -30.29
N ASN A 186 26.24 41.36 -29.86
CA ASN A 186 26.14 39.92 -29.62
C ASN A 186 25.17 39.55 -28.49
N LEU A 187 25.00 40.42 -27.48
CA LEU A 187 24.05 40.17 -26.38
C LEU A 187 22.59 40.38 -26.87
N VAL A 188 22.37 41.40 -27.69
CA VAL A 188 21.07 41.63 -28.34
C VAL A 188 20.74 40.50 -29.33
N ALA A 189 21.74 40.01 -30.06
CA ALA A 189 21.57 38.88 -30.99
C ALA A 189 21.16 37.60 -30.26
N ILE A 190 21.79 37.26 -29.14
CA ILE A 190 21.42 36.07 -28.36
C ILE A 190 20.03 36.22 -27.70
N GLU A 191 19.66 37.42 -27.25
CA GLU A 191 18.32 37.70 -26.73
C GLU A 191 17.21 37.43 -27.76
N THR A 192 17.45 37.77 -29.03
CA THR A 192 16.55 37.45 -30.13
C THR A 192 16.60 35.95 -30.46
N PHE A 193 17.80 35.37 -30.50
CA PHE A 193 18.01 33.96 -30.82
C PHE A 193 17.24 33.03 -29.87
N VAL A 194 17.27 33.28 -28.55
CA VAL A 194 16.56 32.42 -27.59
C VAL A 194 15.04 32.44 -27.78
N LYS A 195 14.46 33.52 -28.33
CA LYS A 195 13.02 33.62 -28.60
C LYS A 195 12.61 32.83 -29.85
N GLU A 196 13.48 32.78 -30.85
CA GLU A 196 13.17 32.18 -32.16
C GLU A 196 13.66 30.73 -32.30
N LYS A 197 14.76 30.39 -31.62
CA LYS A 197 15.51 29.14 -31.82
C LYS A 197 15.82 28.41 -30.51
N TYR A 198 14.97 28.59 -29.50
CA TYR A 198 15.04 27.82 -28.25
C TYR A 198 15.18 26.32 -28.51
N VAL A 199 16.08 25.67 -27.76
CA VAL A 199 16.29 24.23 -27.85
C VAL A 199 15.69 23.57 -26.62
N ASP A 200 14.55 22.90 -26.83
CA ASP A 200 13.84 22.17 -25.77
C ASP A 200 14.20 20.68 -25.81
N ILE A 201 15.31 20.31 -25.17
CA ILE A 201 15.72 18.90 -25.08
C ILE A 201 14.72 18.12 -24.23
N LYS A 202 14.17 18.73 -23.16
CA LYS A 202 13.17 18.07 -22.33
C LYS A 202 11.95 17.63 -23.14
N ARG A 203 11.43 18.50 -24.01
CA ARG A 203 10.33 18.13 -24.92
C ARG A 203 10.71 17.04 -25.90
N GLN A 204 11.91 17.12 -26.50
CA GLN A 204 12.39 16.11 -27.45
C GLN A 204 12.51 14.73 -26.81
N ASP A 205 13.10 14.65 -25.61
CA ASP A 205 13.25 13.40 -24.86
C ASP A 205 11.90 12.83 -24.40
N ALA A 206 10.95 13.70 -24.01
CA ALA A 206 9.61 13.29 -23.63
C ALA A 206 8.88 12.62 -24.81
N ILE A 207 8.95 13.23 -25.99
CA ILE A 207 8.39 12.66 -27.23
C ILE A 207 9.07 11.32 -27.56
N LEU A 208 10.40 11.28 -27.51
CA LEU A 208 11.16 10.07 -27.82
C LEU A 208 10.80 8.90 -26.89
N LEU A 209 10.58 9.15 -25.59
CA LEU A 209 10.12 8.11 -24.66
C LEU A 209 8.73 7.57 -25.05
N LEU A 210 7.79 8.45 -25.42
CA LEU A 210 6.45 8.04 -25.83
C LEU A 210 6.48 7.22 -27.13
N GLU A 211 7.28 7.64 -28.11
CA GLU A 211 7.51 6.90 -29.36
C GLU A 211 8.18 5.55 -29.08
N THR A 212 9.21 5.52 -28.22
CA THR A 212 9.89 4.28 -27.82
C THR A 212 8.91 3.28 -27.22
N ILE A 213 8.04 3.71 -26.31
CA ILE A 213 7.04 2.84 -25.69
C ILE A 213 5.98 2.38 -26.70
N LYS A 214 5.55 3.26 -27.61
CA LYS A 214 4.59 2.95 -28.68
C LYS A 214 5.09 1.84 -29.60
N ASP A 215 6.38 1.87 -29.91
CA ASP A 215 7.02 0.97 -30.88
C ASP A 215 7.55 -0.33 -30.25
N LEU A 216 7.30 -0.56 -28.96
CA LEU A 216 7.70 -1.81 -28.30
C LEU A 216 7.06 -3.05 -28.95
N PRO A 217 7.81 -4.16 -29.03
CA PRO A 217 7.30 -5.39 -29.62
C PRO A 217 6.14 -5.95 -28.80
N LYS A 218 5.28 -6.72 -29.50
CA LYS A 218 4.17 -7.47 -28.89
C LYS A 218 4.42 -8.97 -29.12
N PRO A 219 4.54 -9.80 -28.06
CA PRO A 219 4.42 -9.47 -26.63
C PRO A 219 5.61 -8.65 -26.10
N LEU A 220 5.41 -7.97 -24.97
CA LEU A 220 6.47 -7.20 -24.31
C LEU A 220 7.61 -8.12 -23.86
N PRO A 221 8.86 -7.62 -23.84
CA PRO A 221 9.96 -8.31 -23.19
C PRO A 221 9.63 -8.53 -21.71
N LYS A 222 9.90 -9.74 -21.20
CA LYS A 222 9.76 -10.00 -19.77
C LYS A 222 10.81 -9.21 -19.00
N VAL A 223 10.36 -8.49 -17.98
CA VAL A 223 11.26 -7.88 -16.99
C VAL A 223 11.63 -8.98 -16.00
N THR A 224 12.93 -9.25 -15.87
CA THR A 224 13.44 -10.21 -14.90
C THR A 224 14.36 -9.48 -13.94
N PRO A 225 13.88 -9.06 -12.76
CA PRO A 225 14.70 -8.37 -11.78
C PRO A 225 15.84 -9.29 -11.32
N ASN A 226 17.07 -8.78 -11.31
CA ASN A 226 18.28 -9.50 -10.90
C ASN A 226 18.75 -9.10 -9.47
N PHE A 227 17.87 -8.46 -8.70
CA PHE A 227 18.17 -7.91 -7.39
C PHE A 227 17.07 -8.29 -6.38
N ASP A 228 17.41 -8.23 -5.10
CA ASP A 228 16.46 -8.39 -4.00
C ASP A 228 16.23 -7.05 -3.30
N LEU A 229 15.00 -6.53 -3.39
CA LEU A 229 14.66 -5.25 -2.77
C LEU A 229 14.58 -5.39 -1.25
N LYS A 230 15.54 -4.78 -0.55
CA LYS A 230 15.47 -4.65 0.91
C LYS A 230 14.45 -3.59 1.34
N ARG A 231 13.31 -4.08 1.81
CA ARG A 231 12.22 -3.30 2.42
C ARG A 231 12.59 -2.87 3.83
N ASN A 232 13.37 -1.79 3.93
CA ASN A 232 13.70 -1.16 5.22
C ASN A 232 12.54 -0.32 5.74
N GLN A 233 12.67 0.23 6.95
CA GLN A 233 11.63 1.03 7.59
C GLN A 233 11.16 2.22 6.73
N PHE A 234 12.07 2.89 6.02
CA PHE A 234 11.70 4.00 5.12
C PHE A 234 10.81 3.53 3.96
N PHE A 235 11.13 2.40 3.33
CA PHE A 235 10.27 1.81 2.31
C PHE A 235 8.94 1.33 2.89
N ALA A 236 8.96 0.76 4.10
CA ALA A 236 7.75 0.34 4.80
C ALA A 236 6.81 1.53 5.08
N THR A 237 7.34 2.70 5.45
CA THR A 237 6.54 3.93 5.58
C THR A 237 5.89 4.31 4.24
N LEU A 238 6.66 4.34 3.16
CA LEU A 238 6.11 4.64 1.83
C LEU A 238 4.98 3.69 1.44
N TYR A 239 5.18 2.39 1.69
CA TYR A 239 4.25 1.35 1.26
C TYR A 239 3.00 1.24 2.15
N HIS A 240 3.15 1.31 3.48
CA HIS A 240 2.05 1.07 4.42
C HIS A 240 1.32 2.35 4.86
N ARG A 241 1.93 3.52 4.67
CA ARG A 241 1.39 4.80 5.14
C ARG A 241 1.20 5.81 4.01
N ASP A 242 2.22 6.05 3.20
CA ASP A 242 2.21 7.21 2.30
C ASP A 242 1.56 6.91 0.95
N ARG A 243 1.62 5.65 0.48
CA ARG A 243 0.95 5.26 -0.76
C ARG A 243 -0.52 5.64 -0.70
N THR A 244 -1.04 6.05 -1.84
CA THR A 244 -2.40 6.52 -1.99
C THR A 244 -3.28 5.46 -2.62
N VAL A 245 -4.56 5.49 -2.24
CA VAL A 245 -5.63 4.70 -2.82
C VAL A 245 -6.70 5.65 -3.37
N LYS A 246 -7.41 5.23 -4.43
CA LYS A 246 -8.41 6.08 -5.07
C LYS A 246 -9.80 5.78 -4.53
N ARG A 247 -10.39 6.73 -3.81
CA ARG A 247 -11.77 6.65 -3.25
C ARG A 247 -12.59 7.84 -3.71
N ASN A 248 -13.73 7.59 -4.33
CA ASN A 248 -14.65 8.63 -4.82
C ASN A 248 -13.94 9.73 -5.66
N ASN A 249 -13.07 9.31 -6.58
CA ASN A 249 -12.21 10.15 -7.41
C ASN A 249 -11.14 10.98 -6.68
N THR A 250 -10.90 10.72 -5.40
CA THR A 250 -9.85 11.36 -4.61
C THR A 250 -8.77 10.35 -4.25
N ASN A 251 -7.50 10.74 -4.41
CA ASN A 251 -6.38 9.96 -3.92
C ASN A 251 -6.18 10.26 -2.43
N VAL A 252 -6.22 9.22 -1.59
CA VAL A 252 -6.09 9.34 -0.13
C VAL A 252 -4.91 8.48 0.33
N PRO A 253 -3.92 9.04 1.06
CA PRO A 253 -2.88 8.25 1.70
C PRO A 253 -3.45 7.24 2.71
N LEU A 254 -2.87 6.04 2.80
CA LEU A 254 -3.31 5.05 3.79
C LEU A 254 -3.21 5.56 5.24
N GLY A 255 -2.18 6.37 5.53
CA GLY A 255 -2.01 7.02 6.84
C GLY A 255 -3.17 7.93 7.21
N ASP A 256 -3.78 8.60 6.24
CA ASP A 256 -4.93 9.50 6.47
C ASP A 256 -6.20 8.69 6.75
N ILE A 257 -6.35 7.51 6.14
CA ILE A 257 -7.45 6.58 6.47
C ILE A 257 -7.31 6.10 7.92
N ALA A 258 -6.11 5.71 8.34
CA ALA A 258 -5.85 5.30 9.72
C ALA A 258 -6.06 6.46 10.71
N GLY A 259 -5.58 7.66 10.36
CA GLY A 259 -5.78 8.87 11.16
C GLY A 259 -7.25 9.26 11.28
N TYR A 260 -8.04 9.12 10.21
CA TYR A 260 -9.48 9.33 10.24
C TYR A 260 -10.16 8.30 11.17
N ALA A 261 -9.85 7.01 11.02
CA ALA A 261 -10.40 5.95 11.87
C ALA A 261 -10.12 6.20 13.36
N THR A 262 -8.92 6.67 13.68
CA THR A 262 -8.47 7.00 15.05
C THR A 262 -9.37 8.02 15.75
N LEU A 263 -9.87 9.00 14.99
CA LEU A 263 -10.62 10.13 15.53
C LEU A 263 -12.14 9.99 15.37
N HIS A 264 -12.63 9.03 14.58
CA HIS A 264 -14.03 8.98 14.16
C HIS A 264 -14.73 7.63 14.37
N LEU A 265 -14.02 6.54 14.69
CA LEU A 265 -14.65 5.26 15.01
C LEU A 265 -14.88 5.15 16.54
N PRO A 266 -16.13 4.98 17.00
CA PRO A 266 -16.43 4.84 18.43
C PRO A 266 -15.75 3.63 19.08
N ASP A 267 -15.48 2.58 18.31
CA ASP A 267 -14.83 1.34 18.72
C ASP A 267 -13.33 1.31 18.35
N PHE A 268 -12.74 2.45 18.00
CA PHE A 268 -11.34 2.54 17.58
C PHE A 268 -10.38 1.94 18.61
N GLU A 269 -10.57 2.21 19.90
CA GLU A 269 -9.68 1.70 20.96
C GLU A 269 -9.60 0.16 20.94
N GLN A 270 -10.73 -0.51 20.74
CA GLN A 270 -10.80 -1.96 20.64
C GLN A 270 -10.12 -2.46 19.36
N ILE A 271 -10.39 -1.83 18.22
CA ILE A 271 -9.76 -2.16 16.94
C ILE A 271 -8.23 -2.00 17.04
N ASN A 272 -7.77 -0.90 17.61
CA ASN A 272 -6.36 -0.58 17.77
C ASN A 272 -5.66 -1.55 18.73
N LEU A 273 -6.32 -1.93 19.84
CA LEU A 273 -5.81 -2.93 20.76
C LEU A 273 -5.63 -4.29 20.06
N HIS A 274 -6.63 -4.74 19.29
CA HIS A 274 -6.53 -5.98 18.52
C HIS A 274 -5.40 -5.92 17.47
N ALA A 275 -5.23 -4.78 16.78
CA ALA A 275 -4.16 -4.58 15.82
C ALA A 275 -2.77 -4.61 16.48
N CYS A 276 -2.57 -3.87 17.56
CA CYS A 276 -1.33 -3.84 18.34
C CYS A 276 -0.98 -5.22 18.92
N ASN A 277 -1.96 -5.91 19.49
CA ASN A 277 -1.75 -7.25 20.05
C ASN A 277 -1.36 -8.25 18.94
N ARG A 278 -2.01 -8.21 17.77
CA ARG A 278 -1.59 -9.04 16.62
C ARG A 278 -0.15 -8.74 16.20
N ALA A 279 0.23 -7.47 16.12
CA ALA A 279 1.60 -7.06 15.77
C ALA A 279 2.63 -7.57 16.80
N LEU A 280 2.34 -7.44 18.10
CA LEU A 280 3.20 -7.98 19.17
C LEU A 280 3.32 -9.51 19.10
N VAL A 281 2.21 -10.20 18.80
CA VAL A 281 2.19 -11.65 18.59
C VAL A 281 3.08 -12.06 17.42
N GLN A 282 3.14 -11.28 16.33
CA GLN A 282 4.06 -11.56 15.23
C GLN A 282 5.53 -11.46 15.66
N ILE A 283 5.88 -10.42 16.44
CA ILE A 283 7.22 -10.25 16.98
C ILE A 283 7.60 -11.44 17.88
N LEU A 284 6.70 -11.86 18.77
CA LEU A 284 6.93 -13.02 19.64
C LEU A 284 7.05 -14.32 18.83
N ALA A 285 6.24 -14.48 17.78
CA ALA A 285 6.31 -15.62 16.89
C ALA A 285 7.67 -15.68 16.17
N ASP A 286 8.22 -14.54 15.75
CA ASP A 286 9.57 -14.47 15.18
C ASP A 286 10.63 -14.90 16.20
N PHE A 287 10.57 -14.37 17.43
CA PHE A 287 11.49 -14.75 18.51
C PHE A 287 11.44 -16.24 18.86
N LEU A 288 10.25 -16.84 18.84
CA LEU A 288 10.04 -18.25 19.15
C LEU A 288 10.19 -19.18 17.94
N GLY A 289 10.46 -18.63 16.75
CA GLY A 289 10.58 -19.41 15.51
C GLY A 289 9.26 -20.06 15.05
N VAL A 290 8.11 -19.52 15.48
CA VAL A 290 6.78 -20.03 15.12
C VAL A 290 6.40 -19.54 13.73
N LYS A 291 6.22 -20.50 12.82
CA LYS A 291 5.77 -20.28 11.44
C LYS A 291 4.46 -20.99 11.20
N ALA A 292 3.62 -20.41 10.35
CA ALA A 292 2.46 -21.10 9.80
C ALA A 292 2.88 -21.84 8.52
N THR A 293 2.38 -23.05 8.35
CA THR A 293 2.50 -23.81 7.10
C THR A 293 1.51 -23.28 6.05
N GLU A 294 1.78 -23.51 4.76
CA GLU A 294 0.85 -23.10 3.69
C GLU A 294 -0.57 -23.67 3.90
N VAL A 295 -0.66 -24.93 4.34
CA VAL A 295 -1.95 -25.58 4.68
C VAL A 295 -2.70 -24.83 5.77
N GLU A 296 -2.01 -24.31 6.78
CA GLU A 296 -2.63 -23.53 7.85
C GLU A 296 -3.07 -22.15 7.36
N VAL A 297 -2.29 -21.50 6.49
CA VAL A 297 -2.66 -20.22 5.87
C VAL A 297 -3.87 -20.37 4.97
N ASP A 298 -3.94 -21.43 4.17
CA ASP A 298 -5.08 -21.74 3.30
C ASP A 298 -6.34 -22.02 4.13
N LYS A 299 -6.20 -22.77 5.24
CA LYS A 299 -7.31 -23.02 6.16
C LYS A 299 -7.85 -21.71 6.76
N GLN A 300 -6.97 -20.77 7.15
CA GLN A 300 -7.41 -19.45 7.63
C GLN A 300 -8.07 -18.63 6.52
N SER A 301 -7.52 -18.67 5.31
CA SER A 301 -8.11 -18.00 4.14
C SER A 301 -9.53 -18.49 3.86
N GLN A 302 -9.73 -19.81 3.81
CA GLN A 302 -11.05 -20.41 3.61
C GLN A 302 -12.01 -20.07 4.76
N HIS A 303 -11.53 -20.09 5.99
CA HIS A 303 -12.34 -19.75 7.16
C HIS A 303 -12.82 -18.30 7.12
N PHE A 304 -11.90 -17.37 6.87
CA PHE A 304 -12.21 -15.95 6.70
C PHE A 304 -13.24 -15.76 5.59
N ARG A 305 -12.98 -16.35 4.41
CA ARG A 305 -13.90 -16.26 3.27
C ARG A 305 -15.30 -16.78 3.61
N TYR A 306 -15.41 -17.92 4.30
CA TYR A 306 -16.70 -18.46 4.72
C TYR A 306 -17.43 -17.55 5.72
N GLN A 307 -16.72 -17.00 6.72
CA GLN A 307 -17.32 -16.12 7.72
C GLN A 307 -17.83 -14.80 7.14
N HIS A 308 -17.21 -14.33 6.05
CA HIS A 308 -17.56 -13.08 5.38
C HIS A 308 -18.44 -13.27 4.14
N ASN A 309 -18.94 -14.49 3.87
CA ASN A 309 -19.73 -14.82 2.68
C ASN A 309 -18.98 -14.55 1.34
N LEU A 310 -17.67 -14.79 1.32
CA LEU A 310 -16.75 -14.60 0.18
C LEU A 310 -16.31 -15.94 -0.42
N THR A 311 -17.20 -16.93 -0.46
CA THR A 311 -16.88 -18.27 -1.00
C THR A 311 -16.72 -18.27 -2.51
N GLU A 312 -17.46 -17.42 -3.21
CA GLU A 312 -17.33 -17.23 -4.66
C GLU A 312 -16.08 -16.41 -5.00
N GLU A 313 -15.37 -16.78 -6.06
CA GLU A 313 -14.14 -16.11 -6.48
C GLU A 313 -14.38 -14.66 -6.91
N GLU A 314 -15.49 -14.38 -7.59
CA GLU A 314 -15.85 -13.02 -8.01
C GLU A 314 -16.11 -12.10 -6.80
N ALA A 315 -16.91 -12.56 -5.83
CA ALA A 315 -17.19 -11.82 -4.61
C ALA A 315 -15.91 -11.57 -3.78
N PHE A 316 -14.99 -12.54 -3.74
CA PHE A 316 -13.70 -12.38 -3.07
C PHE A 316 -12.80 -11.38 -3.79
N ALA A 317 -12.72 -11.43 -5.13
CA ALA A 317 -11.97 -10.47 -5.92
C ALA A 317 -12.50 -9.04 -5.73
N ASP A 318 -13.82 -8.86 -5.73
CA ASP A 318 -14.47 -7.58 -5.45
C ASP A 318 -14.16 -7.08 -4.04
N TRP A 319 -14.18 -7.97 -3.05
CA TRP A 319 -13.82 -7.61 -1.68
C TRP A 319 -12.36 -7.13 -1.57
N LEU A 320 -11.41 -7.79 -2.26
CA LEU A 320 -10.01 -7.35 -2.30
C LEU A 320 -9.88 -5.95 -2.89
N VAL A 321 -10.56 -5.69 -4.01
CA VAL A 321 -10.58 -4.36 -4.65
C VAL A 321 -11.20 -3.33 -3.73
N GLN A 322 -12.33 -3.64 -3.09
CA GLN A 322 -13.01 -2.74 -2.16
C GLN A 322 -12.20 -2.43 -0.90
N ASN A 323 -11.21 -3.24 -0.55
CA ASN A 323 -10.34 -3.06 0.62
C ASN A 323 -8.92 -2.61 0.25
N ASP A 324 -8.67 -2.22 -0.99
CA ASP A 324 -7.34 -1.80 -1.49
C ASP A 324 -6.23 -2.84 -1.19
N LEU A 325 -6.58 -4.13 -1.25
CA LEU A 325 -5.68 -5.25 -0.96
C LEU A 325 -5.29 -6.00 -2.24
N THR A 326 -4.00 -6.30 -2.35
CA THR A 326 -3.53 -7.34 -3.26
C THR A 326 -3.77 -8.73 -2.68
N LEU A 327 -3.79 -9.76 -3.54
CA LEU A 327 -3.90 -11.15 -3.09
C LEU A 327 -2.74 -11.54 -2.16
N GLU A 328 -1.52 -11.05 -2.45
CA GLU A 328 -0.35 -11.33 -1.63
C GLU A 328 -0.42 -10.64 -0.26
N GLU A 329 -0.92 -9.40 -0.17
CA GLU A 329 -1.18 -8.76 1.12
C GLU A 329 -2.26 -9.49 1.92
N PHE A 330 -3.32 -9.98 1.26
CA PHE A 330 -4.33 -10.80 1.91
C PHE A 330 -3.73 -12.11 2.47
N LYS A 331 -2.93 -12.84 1.66
CA LYS A 331 -2.24 -14.06 2.12
C LYS A 331 -1.31 -13.77 3.29
N GLN A 332 -0.60 -12.64 3.26
CA GLN A 332 0.25 -12.21 4.37
C GLN A 332 -0.58 -11.98 5.64
N LEU A 333 -1.74 -11.31 5.53
CA LEU A 333 -2.66 -11.14 6.66
C LEU A 333 -3.16 -12.49 7.20
N MET A 334 -3.51 -13.44 6.32
CA MET A 334 -3.93 -14.79 6.73
C MET A 334 -2.79 -15.57 7.40
N SER A 335 -1.54 -15.37 6.95
CA SER A 335 -0.35 -15.92 7.60
C SER A 335 -0.16 -15.38 9.01
N GLU A 336 -0.34 -14.08 9.23
CA GLU A 336 -0.28 -13.47 10.56
C GLU A 336 -1.35 -14.04 11.51
N ILE A 337 -2.56 -14.24 11.01
CA ILE A 337 -3.66 -14.86 11.77
C ILE A 337 -3.30 -16.31 12.09
N ALA A 338 -2.86 -17.10 11.11
CA ALA A 338 -2.46 -18.49 11.32
C ALA A 338 -1.36 -18.63 12.38
N ARG A 339 -0.33 -17.75 12.35
CA ARG A 339 0.73 -17.72 13.36
C ARG A 339 0.21 -17.36 14.75
N SER A 340 -0.75 -16.44 14.83
CA SER A 340 -1.40 -16.07 16.09
C SER A 340 -2.10 -17.27 16.72
N HIS A 341 -2.84 -18.05 15.92
CA HIS A 341 -3.49 -19.27 16.38
C HIS A 341 -2.49 -20.33 16.84
N GLN A 342 -1.34 -20.49 16.16
CA GLN A 342 -0.31 -21.42 16.61
C GLN A 342 0.25 -21.05 17.98
N LEU A 343 0.49 -19.75 18.23
CA LEU A 343 0.94 -19.28 19.53
C LEU A 343 -0.12 -19.44 20.61
N GLN A 344 -1.38 -19.18 20.30
CA GLN A 344 -2.49 -19.40 21.24
C GLN A 344 -2.63 -20.88 21.60
N LYS A 345 -2.56 -21.77 20.61
CA LYS A 345 -2.55 -23.22 20.83
C LYS A 345 -1.37 -23.67 21.69
N TRP A 346 -0.17 -23.12 21.45
CA TRP A 346 0.99 -23.37 22.28
C TRP A 346 0.77 -22.89 23.72
N LEU A 347 0.23 -21.68 23.92
CA LEU A 347 -0.09 -21.13 25.24
C LEU A 347 -1.08 -22.01 25.99
N MET A 348 -2.17 -22.44 25.33
CA MET A 348 -3.16 -23.33 25.94
C MET A 348 -2.55 -24.67 26.34
N THR A 349 -1.66 -25.22 25.50
CA THR A 349 -0.92 -26.45 25.82
C THR A 349 -0.04 -26.28 27.06
N LYS A 350 0.55 -25.09 27.28
CA LYS A 350 1.38 -24.79 28.45
C LYS A 350 0.57 -24.53 29.72
N LYS A 351 -0.62 -23.93 29.61
CA LYS A 351 -1.54 -23.75 30.75
C LYS A 351 -2.14 -25.06 31.25
N SER A 352 -2.22 -26.09 30.40
CA SER A 352 -2.65 -27.44 30.81
C SER A 352 -4.00 -27.39 31.54
N TYR A 353 -4.07 -27.88 32.78
CA TYR A 353 -5.28 -27.89 33.59
C TYR A 353 -5.82 -26.51 33.99
N GLU A 354 -5.00 -25.45 33.94
CA GLU A 354 -5.48 -24.07 34.16
C GLU A 354 -6.39 -23.60 33.01
N GLN A 355 -6.23 -24.19 31.82
CA GLN A 355 -6.95 -23.82 30.59
C GLN A 355 -6.89 -22.30 30.35
N ASN A 356 -7.94 -21.71 29.77
CA ASN A 356 -8.10 -20.26 29.62
C ASN A 356 -8.90 -19.63 30.77
N THR A 357 -9.21 -20.36 31.86
CA THR A 357 -10.20 -19.90 32.85
C THR A 357 -9.80 -18.57 33.49
N LYS A 358 -8.57 -18.45 34.02
CA LYS A 358 -8.14 -17.20 34.67
C LYS A 358 -8.18 -16.03 33.68
N ILE A 359 -7.60 -16.20 32.49
CA ILE A 359 -7.49 -15.14 31.49
C ILE A 359 -8.87 -14.69 30.99
N LEU A 360 -9.80 -15.62 30.78
CA LEU A 360 -11.16 -15.30 30.36
C LEU A 360 -11.94 -14.58 31.46
N LEU A 361 -11.85 -15.05 32.71
CA LEU A 361 -12.56 -14.42 33.82
C LEU A 361 -12.00 -13.02 34.13
N ASP A 362 -10.70 -12.78 33.95
CA ASP A 362 -10.12 -11.45 34.09
C ASP A 362 -10.69 -10.50 33.03
N GLU A 363 -10.75 -10.90 31.76
CA GLU A 363 -11.37 -10.11 30.69
C GLU A 363 -12.86 -9.84 30.96
N LEU A 364 -13.63 -10.85 31.40
CA LEU A 364 -15.02 -10.64 31.78
C LEU A 364 -15.19 -9.63 32.93
N ARG A 365 -14.22 -9.53 33.85
CA ARG A 365 -14.25 -8.52 34.92
C ARG A 365 -13.94 -7.13 34.38
N LEU A 366 -12.95 -7.01 33.50
CA LEU A 366 -12.60 -5.73 32.86
C LEU A 366 -13.78 -5.20 32.03
N GLU A 367 -14.51 -6.09 31.35
CA GLU A 367 -15.70 -5.77 30.57
C GLU A 367 -16.99 -5.63 31.40
N ASN A 368 -16.93 -5.78 32.74
CA ASN A 368 -18.09 -5.79 33.65
C ASN A 368 -19.16 -6.85 33.32
N ARG A 369 -18.77 -7.95 32.66
CA ARG A 369 -19.64 -9.07 32.26
C ARG A 369 -19.56 -10.28 33.20
N TYR A 370 -18.59 -10.28 34.11
CA TYR A 370 -18.36 -11.40 35.02
C TYR A 370 -19.60 -11.73 35.88
N GLN A 371 -20.23 -10.71 36.48
CA GLN A 371 -21.34 -10.91 37.41
C GLN A 371 -22.51 -11.63 36.73
N GLU A 372 -22.93 -11.14 35.56
CA GLU A 372 -24.02 -11.74 34.78
C GLU A 372 -23.71 -13.20 34.42
N CYS A 373 -22.50 -13.47 33.90
CA CYS A 373 -22.09 -14.84 33.56
C CYS A 373 -22.05 -15.76 34.81
N ALA A 374 -21.56 -15.26 35.94
CA ALA A 374 -21.47 -16.03 37.18
C ALA A 374 -22.86 -16.35 37.74
N ASP A 375 -23.77 -15.39 37.76
CA ASP A 375 -25.14 -15.56 38.25
C ASP A 375 -25.94 -16.52 37.36
N ALA A 376 -25.78 -16.42 36.04
CA ALA A 376 -26.37 -17.35 35.08
C ALA A 376 -25.82 -18.78 35.26
N ALA A 377 -24.50 -18.92 35.41
CA ALA A 377 -23.87 -20.22 35.66
C ALA A 377 -24.34 -20.84 36.99
N ALA A 378 -24.45 -20.05 38.06
CA ALA A 378 -24.94 -20.50 39.37
C ALA A 378 -26.42 -20.92 39.31
N SER A 379 -27.25 -20.21 38.57
CA SER A 379 -28.67 -20.55 38.38
C SER A 379 -28.82 -21.87 37.63
N ARG A 380 -28.05 -22.07 36.55
CA ARG A 380 -27.97 -23.35 35.83
C ARG A 380 -27.53 -24.48 36.77
N GLU A 381 -26.48 -24.24 37.55
CA GLU A 381 -25.93 -25.26 38.46
C GLU A 381 -26.93 -25.69 39.53
N LYS A 382 -27.68 -24.75 40.13
CA LYS A 382 -28.76 -25.06 41.08
C LYS A 382 -29.84 -25.98 40.47
N ILE A 383 -30.22 -25.74 39.22
CA ILE A 383 -31.21 -26.57 38.50
C ILE A 383 -30.66 -27.98 38.32
N ILE A 384 -29.40 -28.10 37.91
CA ILE A 384 -28.77 -29.39 37.65
C ILE A 384 -28.60 -30.19 38.94
N GLN A 385 -28.06 -29.59 40.01
CA GLN A 385 -27.91 -30.28 41.30
C GLN A 385 -29.25 -30.76 41.87
N LYS A 386 -30.33 -29.99 41.69
CA LYS A 386 -31.66 -30.34 42.19
C LYS A 386 -32.32 -31.49 41.41
N ASN A 387 -32.18 -31.51 40.08
CA ASN A 387 -32.95 -32.41 39.21
C ASN A 387 -32.12 -33.58 38.65
N TYR A 388 -30.80 -33.44 38.62
CA TYR A 388 -29.84 -34.42 38.06
C TYR A 388 -28.61 -34.55 39.00
N PRO A 389 -28.78 -35.03 40.25
CA PRO A 389 -27.71 -35.08 41.25
C PRO A 389 -26.52 -35.96 40.86
N ASN A 390 -26.72 -36.96 40.00
CA ASN A 390 -25.69 -37.87 39.49
C ASN A 390 -25.24 -37.52 38.06
N PHE A 391 -25.26 -36.24 37.68
CA PHE A 391 -24.95 -35.79 36.31
C PHE A 391 -23.64 -36.35 35.74
N SER A 392 -22.61 -36.58 36.56
CA SER A 392 -21.34 -37.16 36.11
C SER A 392 -21.42 -38.66 35.76
N GLU A 393 -22.37 -39.39 36.33
CA GLU A 393 -22.48 -40.85 36.27
C GLU A 393 -23.61 -41.33 35.33
N GLU A 394 -24.64 -40.50 35.10
CA GLU A 394 -25.85 -40.84 34.34
C GLU A 394 -25.94 -40.17 32.96
N ASN A 395 -24.81 -39.94 32.28
CA ASN A 395 -24.77 -39.27 30.96
C ASN A 395 -25.22 -40.20 29.81
N ASN A 396 -26.48 -40.59 29.84
CA ASN A 396 -27.08 -41.57 28.93
C ASN A 396 -28.02 -40.94 27.89
N ASP A 397 -27.74 -39.69 27.48
CA ASP A 397 -28.50 -39.03 26.42
C ASP A 397 -27.82 -39.29 25.06
N ASP A 398 -28.57 -39.88 24.11
CA ASP A 398 -28.11 -40.29 22.76
C ASP A 398 -27.78 -39.09 21.85
N LEU A 399 -27.91 -37.86 22.35
CA LEU A 399 -27.68 -36.64 21.61
C LEU A 399 -26.19 -36.48 21.25
N THR A 400 -25.95 -36.19 19.97
CA THR A 400 -24.64 -35.85 19.44
C THR A 400 -24.24 -34.42 19.81
N ILE A 401 -22.94 -34.12 19.80
CA ILE A 401 -22.42 -32.76 20.04
C ILE A 401 -23.04 -31.76 19.05
N LEU A 402 -23.22 -32.16 17.79
CA LEU A 402 -23.80 -31.31 16.75
C LEU A 402 -25.26 -30.95 17.07
N GLN A 403 -26.07 -31.92 17.49
CA GLN A 403 -27.47 -31.66 17.87
C GLN A 403 -27.55 -30.69 19.06
N LEU A 404 -26.74 -30.94 20.09
CA LEU A 404 -26.69 -30.06 21.27
C LEU A 404 -26.21 -28.64 20.93
N ALA A 405 -25.25 -28.50 20.02
CA ALA A 405 -24.74 -27.21 19.57
C ALA A 405 -25.79 -26.42 18.76
N ILE A 406 -26.53 -27.09 17.86
CA ILE A 406 -27.63 -26.48 17.09
C ILE A 406 -28.73 -26.00 18.01
N GLU A 407 -29.19 -26.84 18.94
CA GLU A 407 -30.21 -26.47 19.91
C GLU A 407 -29.76 -25.32 20.81
N HIS A 408 -28.51 -25.35 21.28
CA HIS A 408 -27.94 -24.28 22.08
C HIS A 408 -27.98 -22.95 21.30
N GLN A 409 -27.51 -22.95 20.05
CA GLN A 409 -27.54 -21.75 19.21
C GLN A 409 -28.96 -21.22 18.98
N GLN A 410 -29.94 -22.10 18.75
CA GLN A 410 -31.34 -21.71 18.59
C GLN A 410 -31.92 -21.08 19.86
N SER A 411 -31.52 -21.58 21.04
CA SER A 411 -32.05 -21.14 22.32
C SER A 411 -31.41 -19.86 22.86
N THR A 412 -30.11 -19.67 22.60
CA THR A 412 -29.32 -18.57 23.21
C THR A 412 -28.82 -17.54 22.19
N GLY A 413 -28.88 -17.86 20.89
CA GLY A 413 -28.18 -17.11 19.84
C GLY A 413 -26.66 -17.32 19.85
N CYS A 414 -26.09 -18.02 20.83
CA CYS A 414 -24.65 -18.26 20.91
C CYS A 414 -24.22 -19.38 19.97
N ARG A 415 -23.42 -19.04 18.95
CA ARG A 415 -22.85 -20.01 18.02
C ARG A 415 -21.64 -20.70 18.65
N VAL A 416 -21.69 -22.03 18.75
CA VAL A 416 -20.57 -22.87 19.22
C VAL A 416 -19.83 -23.42 18.00
N SER A 417 -18.52 -23.22 17.93
CA SER A 417 -17.69 -23.80 16.86
C SER A 417 -17.33 -25.23 17.21
N LEU A 418 -17.39 -26.14 16.24
CA LEU A 418 -17.01 -27.55 16.43
C LEU A 418 -15.64 -27.88 15.81
N ARG A 419 -14.82 -26.86 15.56
CA ARG A 419 -13.47 -27.06 15.04
C ARG A 419 -12.51 -27.42 16.18
N ASP A 420 -11.59 -28.35 15.92
CA ASP A 420 -10.60 -28.80 16.90
C ASP A 420 -9.66 -27.70 17.41
N ASP A 421 -9.34 -26.71 16.57
CA ASP A 421 -8.55 -25.55 16.95
C ASP A 421 -9.32 -24.66 17.93
N TRP A 422 -10.57 -24.34 17.61
CA TRP A 422 -11.44 -23.56 18.48
C TRP A 422 -11.67 -24.24 19.83
N LEU A 423 -11.89 -25.56 19.88
CA LEU A 423 -12.08 -26.29 21.14
C LEU A 423 -10.95 -26.01 22.12
N LYS A 424 -9.70 -26.17 21.65
CA LYS A 424 -8.50 -25.96 22.47
C LYS A 424 -8.31 -24.51 22.87
N GLU A 425 -8.57 -23.57 21.96
CA GLU A 425 -8.52 -22.12 22.22
C GLU A 425 -9.59 -21.69 23.25
N ALA A 426 -10.79 -22.27 23.17
CA ALA A 426 -11.91 -22.02 24.07
C ALA A 426 -11.76 -22.70 25.44
N GLY A 427 -10.69 -23.47 25.66
CA GLY A 427 -10.41 -24.16 26.93
C GLY A 427 -10.97 -25.58 27.00
N PHE A 428 -11.68 -26.05 25.99
CA PHE A 428 -12.16 -27.43 25.93
C PHE A 428 -11.03 -28.37 25.47
N LEU A 429 -10.42 -29.08 26.43
CA LEU A 429 -9.31 -30.00 26.17
C LEU A 429 -9.73 -31.24 25.35
N SER A 430 -11.02 -31.55 25.28
CA SER A 430 -11.56 -32.61 24.44
C SER A 430 -13.02 -32.34 24.00
N PRO A 431 -13.49 -32.95 22.90
CA PRO A 431 -14.89 -32.87 22.48
C PRO A 431 -15.89 -33.34 23.54
N GLU A 432 -15.50 -34.30 24.39
CA GLU A 432 -16.34 -34.82 25.48
C GLU A 432 -16.62 -33.75 26.54
N LEU A 433 -15.64 -32.90 26.88
CA LEU A 433 -15.85 -31.78 27.81
C LEU A 433 -16.84 -30.76 27.23
N LEU A 434 -16.75 -30.46 25.93
CA LEU A 434 -17.74 -29.62 25.27
C LEU A 434 -19.13 -30.27 25.31
N LYS A 435 -19.21 -31.58 25.01
CA LYS A 435 -20.48 -32.32 25.06
C LYS A 435 -21.12 -32.20 26.44
N LEU A 436 -20.35 -32.37 27.51
CA LEU A 436 -20.82 -32.29 28.89
C LEU A 436 -21.37 -30.90 29.22
N GLU A 437 -20.69 -29.81 28.86
CA GLU A 437 -21.17 -28.44 29.12
C GLU A 437 -22.41 -28.08 28.30
N LEU A 438 -22.50 -28.56 27.05
CA LEU A 438 -23.68 -28.40 26.23
C LEU A 438 -24.87 -29.19 26.78
N LEU A 439 -24.64 -30.45 27.19
CA LEU A 439 -25.66 -31.30 27.79
C LEU A 439 -26.17 -30.71 29.12
N ARG A 440 -25.28 -30.19 29.95
CA ARG A 440 -25.65 -29.46 31.19
C ARG A 440 -26.59 -28.29 30.88
N SER A 441 -26.33 -27.57 29.80
CA SER A 441 -27.18 -26.46 29.37
C SER A 441 -28.52 -26.93 28.78
N HIS A 442 -28.53 -28.03 28.03
CA HIS A 442 -29.74 -28.67 27.49
C HIS A 442 -30.70 -29.10 28.62
N LEU A 443 -30.21 -29.88 29.58
CA LEU A 443 -31.02 -30.41 30.67
C LEU A 443 -31.60 -29.31 31.56
N ALA A 444 -30.83 -28.24 31.82
CA ALA A 444 -31.32 -27.10 32.57
C ALA A 444 -32.50 -26.41 31.85
N ARG A 445 -32.40 -26.19 30.53
CA ARG A 445 -33.49 -25.62 29.73
C ARG A 445 -34.73 -26.51 29.71
N LYS A 446 -34.56 -27.83 29.58
CA LYS A 446 -35.65 -28.80 29.61
C LYS A 446 -36.46 -28.73 30.90
N VAL A 447 -35.80 -28.55 32.05
CA VAL A 447 -36.47 -28.36 33.34
C VAL A 447 -37.26 -27.05 33.37
N ILE A 448 -36.67 -25.95 32.91
CA ILE A 448 -37.33 -24.63 32.86
C ILE A 448 -38.60 -24.72 31.99
N GLN A 449 -38.50 -25.26 30.77
CA GLN A 449 -39.63 -25.42 29.86
C GLN A 449 -40.75 -26.30 30.46
N ASN A 450 -40.41 -27.39 31.15
CA ASN A 450 -41.40 -28.24 31.80
C ASN A 450 -42.11 -27.51 32.96
N GLN A 451 -41.42 -26.65 33.70
CA GLN A 451 -42.01 -25.84 34.77
C GLN A 451 -42.94 -24.76 34.22
N GLU A 452 -42.56 -24.10 33.13
CA GLU A 452 -43.38 -23.11 32.43
C GLU A 452 -44.65 -23.75 31.83
N ASN A 453 -44.51 -24.90 31.18
CA ASN A 453 -45.64 -25.64 30.61
C ASN A 453 -46.62 -26.13 31.69
N ASN A 454 -46.12 -26.62 32.84
CA ASN A 454 -46.98 -27.02 33.96
C ASN A 454 -47.69 -25.81 34.60
N SER A 455 -47.03 -24.66 34.68
CA SER A 455 -47.60 -23.42 35.23
C SER A 455 -48.63 -22.77 34.30
N ALA A 456 -48.53 -23.02 32.99
CA ALA A 456 -49.51 -22.58 31.98
C ALA A 456 -50.73 -23.52 31.86
N LEU A 457 -50.64 -24.74 32.39
CA LEU A 457 -51.76 -25.70 32.47
C LEU A 457 -52.57 -25.59 33.77
N GLU A 458 -52.00 -24.96 34.80
CA GLU A 458 -52.64 -24.72 36.11
C GLU A 458 -53.34 -23.34 36.22
N ASN A 459 -53.14 -22.45 35.25
CA ASN A 459 -53.89 -21.20 35.06
C ASN A 459 -54.91 -21.35 33.92
#